data_AF-A0A7X3JP97-F1
#
_entry.id   AF-A0A7X3JP97-F1
#
_cell.length_a   1.000
_cell.length_b   1.000
_cell.length_c   1.000
_cell.angle_alpha   90.00
_cell.angle_beta   90.00
_cell.angle_gamma   90.00
#
_symmetry.space_group_name_H-M   'P 1'
#
loop_
_entity.id
_entity.type
_entity.pdbx_description
1 polymer ?
#
loop_
_entity_poly.entity_id
_entity_poly.type
_entity_poly.pdbx_seq_one_letter_code
_entity_poly.pdbx_strand_id
1 'polypeptide(L)'
;INESFEVGSRESRIYWRIYNKAAQLGLDMHWFRNEVELKDMPIDVLLNIEGYFAGLCAYSASIINSLPVKVVTKKRQVALDIHSRIKWARRQVGKTLFDISKHFGGDLERVFGALISKEIHDDSLNLPDSYMKLIDEIMGD
;
A
#
# COMPACT_ATOMS: atom_id res chain seq x y z
N ILE A 1 13.86 -29.55 18.25
CA ILE A 1 12.75 -29.00 17.45
C ILE A 1 13.19 -27.62 16.99
N ASN A 2 13.18 -27.33 15.68
CA ASN A 2 13.50 -26.00 15.16
C ASN A 2 12.26 -25.11 15.34
N GLU A 3 12.18 -24.43 16.47
CA GLU A 3 11.11 -23.46 16.74
C GLU A 3 11.39 -22.16 16.01
N SER A 4 10.50 -21.83 15.08
CA SER A 4 10.54 -20.58 14.33
C SER A 4 9.13 -20.10 14.00
N PHE A 5 8.96 -18.78 13.95
CA PHE A 5 7.75 -18.10 13.53
C PHE A 5 8.14 -16.99 12.55
N GLU A 6 7.45 -16.92 11.43
CA GLU A 6 7.76 -16.00 10.34
C GLU A 6 6.53 -15.20 9.92
N VAL A 7 6.72 -13.94 9.56
CA VAL A 7 5.68 -13.07 8.98
C VAL A 7 6.18 -12.53 7.66
N GLY A 8 5.44 -12.84 6.59
CA GLY A 8 5.85 -12.56 5.21
C GLY A 8 6.70 -13.69 4.61
N SER A 9 7.43 -13.38 3.54
CA SER A 9 8.33 -14.30 2.85
C SER A 9 9.69 -13.65 2.60
N ARG A 10 10.71 -14.43 2.25
CA ARG A 10 12.03 -13.90 1.85
C ARG A 10 11.98 -12.94 0.66
N GLU A 11 10.93 -12.98 -0.16
CA GLU A 11 10.76 -12.05 -1.28
C GLU A 11 10.01 -10.77 -0.87
N SER A 12 9.38 -10.78 0.30
CA SER A 12 8.63 -9.64 0.81
C SER A 12 9.55 -8.49 1.18
N ARG A 13 9.05 -7.27 0.98
CA ARG A 13 9.74 -6.02 1.33
C ARG A 13 10.08 -5.94 2.82
N ILE A 14 9.20 -6.46 3.67
CA ILE A 14 9.40 -6.60 5.10
C ILE A 14 9.21 -8.08 5.41
N TYR A 15 10.22 -8.72 5.99
CA TYR A 15 10.17 -10.13 6.37
C TYR A 15 10.65 -10.29 7.81
N TRP A 16 9.79 -10.82 8.66
CA TRP A 16 10.05 -10.95 10.09
C TRP A 16 10.28 -12.41 10.47
N ARG A 17 11.28 -12.67 11.31
CA ARG A 17 11.55 -14.00 11.87
C ARG A 17 11.81 -13.93 13.36
N ILE A 18 11.18 -14.84 14.09
CA ILE A 18 11.46 -15.11 15.49
C ILE A 18 11.85 -16.57 15.58
N TYR A 19 13.06 -16.86 16.03
CA TYR A 19 13.58 -18.23 16.01
C TYR A 19 14.49 -18.53 17.20
N ASN A 20 14.58 -19.81 17.57
CA ASN A 20 15.51 -20.27 18.59
C ASN A 20 16.95 -20.26 18.04
N LYS A 21 17.72 -19.24 18.42
CA LYS A 21 19.10 -19.06 17.98
C LYS A 21 20.07 -20.01 18.66
N ALA A 22 19.84 -20.35 19.91
CA ALA A 22 20.64 -21.34 20.62
C ALA A 22 20.56 -22.70 19.92
N ALA A 23 19.35 -23.16 19.58
CA ALA A 23 19.15 -24.40 18.82
C ALA A 23 19.81 -24.34 17.43
N GLN A 24 19.73 -23.20 16.73
CA GLN A 24 20.41 -23.02 15.45
C GLN A 24 21.94 -23.14 15.56
N LEU A 25 22.53 -22.72 16.68
CA LEU A 25 23.97 -22.77 16.92
C LEU A 25 24.43 -24.01 17.70
N GLY A 26 23.51 -24.90 18.11
CA GLY A 26 23.82 -26.06 18.94
C GLY A 26 24.26 -25.72 20.37
N LEU A 27 23.77 -24.59 20.92
CA LEU A 27 24.10 -24.14 22.27
C LEU A 27 23.06 -24.61 23.28
N ASP A 28 23.51 -25.00 24.48
CA ASP A 28 22.65 -25.37 25.59
C ASP A 28 22.30 -24.14 26.44
N MET A 29 21.44 -23.27 25.89
CA MET A 29 20.93 -22.07 26.57
C MET A 29 19.60 -21.61 25.97
N HIS A 30 18.87 -20.76 26.68
CA HIS A 30 17.68 -20.09 26.13
C HIS A 30 18.09 -18.82 25.37
N TRP A 31 18.05 -18.88 24.04
CA TRP A 31 18.28 -17.71 23.20
C TRP A 31 17.33 -17.69 22.01
N PHE A 32 16.31 -16.85 22.08
CA PHE A 32 15.47 -16.50 20.95
C PHE A 32 15.95 -15.20 20.32
N ARG A 33 15.91 -15.15 18.99
CA ARG A 33 16.23 -13.96 18.25
C ARG A 33 15.05 -13.51 17.43
N ASN A 34 14.80 -12.21 17.50
CA ASN A 34 13.85 -11.48 16.69
C ASN A 34 14.63 -10.68 15.64
N GLU A 35 14.36 -10.93 14.35
CA GLU A 35 15.00 -10.25 13.23
C GLU A 35 13.93 -9.77 12.25
N VAL A 36 14.10 -8.54 11.74
CA VAL A 36 13.34 -8.04 10.60
C VAL A 36 14.29 -7.70 9.47
N GLU A 37 14.01 -8.23 8.28
CA GLU A 37 14.69 -7.89 7.04
C GLU A 37 13.88 -6.82 6.32
N LEU A 38 14.52 -5.69 6.02
CA LEU A 38 13.93 -4.59 5.26
C LEU A 38 14.60 -4.55 3.87
N LYS A 39 13.80 -4.67 2.81
CA LYS A 39 14.25 -4.72 1.41
C LYS A 39 13.67 -3.53 0.65
N ASP A 40 14.38 -3.06 -0.37
CA ASP A 40 13.92 -1.97 -1.24
C ASP A 40 13.43 -0.72 -0.47
N MET A 41 14.11 -0.37 0.63
CA MET A 41 13.73 0.76 1.47
C MET A 41 14.34 2.07 0.98
N PRO A 42 13.65 3.23 1.15
CA PRO A 42 14.26 4.52 0.91
C PRO A 42 15.46 4.72 1.83
N ILE A 43 16.49 5.42 1.34
CA ILE A 43 17.70 5.71 2.11
C ILE A 43 17.40 6.50 3.39
N ASP A 44 16.31 7.27 3.40
CA ASP A 44 15.80 8.02 4.55
C ASP A 44 15.58 7.15 5.79
N VAL A 45 15.39 5.83 5.62
CA VAL A 45 15.30 4.89 6.75
C VAL A 45 16.55 4.94 7.64
N LEU A 46 17.72 5.20 7.05
CA LEU A 46 18.98 5.31 7.79
C LEU A 46 19.07 6.58 8.65
N LEU A 47 18.26 7.61 8.38
CA LEU A 47 18.23 8.84 9.16
C LEU A 47 17.49 8.68 10.49
N ASN A 48 16.57 7.71 10.59
CA ASN A 48 15.81 7.44 11.81
C ASN A 48 15.43 5.95 11.92
N ILE A 49 16.42 5.09 12.05
CA ILE A 49 16.23 3.63 12.07
C ILE A 49 15.23 3.21 13.17
N GLU A 50 15.32 3.81 14.35
CA GLU A 50 14.46 3.47 15.49
C GLU A 50 13.00 3.84 15.24
N GLY A 51 12.74 5.04 14.70
CA GLY A 51 11.39 5.49 14.38
C GLY A 51 10.78 4.66 13.26
N TYR A 52 11.55 4.32 12.22
CA TYR A 52 11.08 3.43 11.16
C TYR A 52 10.82 2.01 11.64
N PHE A 53 11.67 1.46 12.52
CA PHE A 53 11.44 0.17 13.15
C PHE A 53 10.17 0.19 14.00
N ALA A 54 9.98 1.21 14.85
CA ALA A 54 8.74 1.40 15.60
C ALA A 54 7.51 1.54 14.68
N GLY A 55 7.69 2.12 13.48
CA GLY A 55 6.63 2.31 12.49
C GLY A 55 6.19 1.07 11.71
N LEU A 56 6.87 -0.08 11.84
CA LEU A 56 6.55 -1.30 11.09
C LEU A 56 5.21 -1.92 11.52
N CYS A 57 5.00 -2.13 12.81
CA CYS A 57 3.75 -2.66 13.38
C CYS A 57 3.62 -2.37 14.89
N ALA A 58 2.47 -2.69 15.48
CA ALA A 58 2.26 -2.49 16.93
C ALA A 58 3.25 -3.28 17.80
N TYR A 59 3.67 -4.47 17.35
CA TYR A 59 4.65 -5.29 18.06
C TYR A 59 6.06 -4.69 18.01
N SER A 60 6.49 -4.12 16.88
CA SER A 60 7.80 -3.45 16.80
C SER A 60 7.81 -2.17 17.65
N ALA A 61 6.71 -1.41 17.64
CA ALA A 61 6.50 -0.26 18.51
C ALA A 61 6.55 -0.60 20.01
N SER A 62 6.19 -1.83 20.40
CA SER A 62 6.29 -2.25 21.80
C SER A 62 7.71 -2.66 22.24
N ILE A 63 8.63 -2.86 21.29
CA ILE A 63 10.02 -3.27 21.59
C ILE A 63 10.93 -2.06 21.83
N ILE A 64 10.67 -0.94 21.16
CA ILE A 64 11.54 0.25 21.20
C ILE A 64 10.76 1.48 21.66
N ASN A 65 11.43 2.34 22.45
CA ASN A 65 10.86 3.62 22.89
C ASN A 65 11.17 4.73 21.87
N SER A 66 10.54 4.65 20.69
CA SER A 66 10.69 5.66 19.63
C SER A 66 9.34 5.99 19.00
N LEU A 67 9.16 7.22 18.53
CA LEU A 67 7.94 7.63 17.84
C LEU A 67 7.87 6.94 16.47
N PRO A 68 6.76 6.26 16.14
CA PRO A 68 6.65 5.50 14.91
C PRO A 68 6.65 6.41 13.68
N VAL A 69 7.54 6.14 12.74
CA VAL A 69 7.63 6.81 11.44
C VAL A 69 7.23 5.82 10.34
N LYS A 70 6.21 6.16 9.55
CA LYS A 70 5.78 5.31 8.44
C LYS A 70 6.66 5.48 7.22
N VAL A 71 6.98 4.38 6.57
CA VAL A 71 7.63 4.38 5.26
C VAL A 71 6.61 4.84 4.23
N VAL A 72 6.80 6.05 3.69
CA VAL A 72 5.88 6.62 2.72
C VAL A 72 6.21 6.11 1.31
N THR A 73 5.55 5.04 0.88
CA THR A 73 5.61 4.55 -0.51
C THR A 73 4.63 5.32 -1.40
N LYS A 74 4.88 6.62 -1.62
CA LYS A 74 3.95 7.53 -2.32
C LYS A 74 3.45 6.98 -3.66
N LYS A 75 4.32 6.44 -4.53
CA LYS A 75 3.92 5.99 -5.88
C LYS A 75 2.92 4.82 -5.88
N ARG A 76 3.08 3.85 -4.97
CA ARG A 76 2.25 2.63 -4.95
C ARG A 76 0.86 2.88 -4.37
N GLN A 77 0.74 3.79 -3.40
CA GLN A 77 -0.53 4.12 -2.76
C GLN A 77 -1.52 4.75 -3.76
N VAL A 78 -1.04 5.65 -4.63
CA VAL A 78 -1.86 6.36 -5.62
C VAL A 78 -2.36 5.43 -6.73
N ALA A 79 -1.45 4.64 -7.31
CA ALA A 79 -1.80 3.68 -8.36
C ALA A 79 -2.79 2.62 -7.84
N LEU A 80 -2.61 2.15 -6.60
CA LEU A 80 -3.56 1.25 -5.96
C LEU A 80 -4.92 1.90 -5.70
N ASP A 81 -4.98 3.21 -5.42
CA ASP A 81 -6.24 3.93 -5.19
C ASP A 81 -7.09 3.98 -6.47
N ILE A 82 -6.52 4.40 -7.60
CA ILE A 82 -7.27 4.45 -8.88
C ILE A 82 -7.72 3.07 -9.34
N HIS A 83 -6.85 2.07 -9.33
CA HIS A 83 -7.24 0.72 -9.72
C HIS A 83 -8.32 0.14 -8.80
N SER A 84 -8.27 0.46 -7.49
CA SER A 84 -9.32 0.06 -6.56
C SER A 84 -10.65 0.74 -6.85
N ARG A 85 -10.64 2.04 -7.19
CA ARG A 85 -11.83 2.79 -7.61
C ARG A 85 -12.42 2.25 -8.90
N ILE A 86 -11.59 1.97 -9.92
CA ILE A 86 -12.03 1.35 -11.19
C ILE A 86 -12.66 -0.02 -10.91
N LYS A 87 -12.02 -0.85 -10.07
CA LYS A 87 -12.52 -2.17 -9.71
C LYS A 87 -13.85 -2.09 -8.97
N TRP A 88 -14.00 -1.15 -8.04
CA TRP A 88 -15.25 -0.88 -7.35
C TRP A 88 -16.34 -0.44 -8.34
N ALA A 89 -16.05 0.54 -9.20
CA ALA A 89 -17.01 1.05 -10.19
C ALA A 89 -17.47 -0.05 -11.15
N ARG A 90 -16.54 -0.85 -11.68
CA ARG A 90 -16.86 -2.00 -12.53
C ARG A 90 -17.81 -2.99 -11.86
N ARG A 91 -17.62 -3.25 -10.56
CA ARG A 91 -18.47 -4.18 -9.78
C ARG A 91 -19.83 -3.59 -9.44
N GLN A 92 -19.88 -2.33 -9.01
CA GLN A 92 -21.11 -1.71 -8.50
C GLN A 92 -22.01 -1.20 -9.61
N VAL A 93 -21.44 -0.57 -10.63
CA VAL A 93 -22.21 0.20 -11.62
C VAL A 93 -21.87 -0.16 -13.07
N GLY A 94 -20.93 -1.06 -13.32
CA GLY A 94 -20.46 -1.38 -14.69
C GLY A 94 -21.57 -1.82 -15.65
N LYS A 95 -22.50 -2.66 -15.18
CA LYS A 95 -23.64 -3.10 -16.01
C LYS A 95 -24.59 -1.96 -16.34
N THR A 96 -24.95 -1.16 -15.34
CA THR A 96 -25.81 0.01 -15.50
C THR A 96 -25.19 1.03 -16.46
N LEU A 97 -23.88 1.30 -16.34
CA LEU A 97 -23.16 2.18 -17.27
C LEU A 97 -23.22 1.68 -18.72
N PHE A 98 -23.13 0.36 -18.92
CA PHE A 98 -23.27 -0.24 -20.25
C PHE A 98 -24.69 -0.05 -20.82
N ASP A 99 -25.72 -0.30 -20.03
CA ASP A 99 -27.12 -0.12 -20.47
C ASP A 99 -27.43 1.36 -20.81
N ILE A 100 -26.94 2.29 -19.99
CA ILE A 100 -27.03 3.74 -20.27
C ILE A 100 -26.27 4.08 -21.56
N SER A 101 -25.05 3.57 -21.75
CA SER A 101 -24.30 3.80 -22.98
C SER A 101 -25.04 3.31 -24.23
N LYS A 102 -25.74 2.17 -24.14
CA LYS A 102 -26.55 1.64 -25.24
C LYS A 102 -27.78 2.52 -25.52
N HIS A 103 -28.43 3.05 -24.47
CA HIS A 103 -29.53 3.98 -24.62
C HIS A 103 -29.12 5.26 -25.39
N PHE A 104 -27.92 5.78 -25.12
CA PHE A 104 -27.35 6.92 -25.84
C PHE A 104 -26.63 6.55 -27.15
N GLY A 105 -26.82 5.33 -27.67
CA GLY A 105 -26.24 4.93 -28.96
C GLY A 105 -24.71 4.82 -28.95
N GLY A 106 -24.09 4.68 -27.78
CA GLY A 106 -22.64 4.67 -27.62
C GLY A 106 -22.00 6.05 -27.50
N ASP A 107 -22.79 7.13 -27.44
CA ASP A 107 -22.28 8.49 -27.22
C ASP A 107 -21.86 8.66 -25.75
N LEU A 108 -20.57 8.47 -25.49
CA LEU A 108 -20.00 8.53 -24.14
C LEU A 108 -20.03 9.95 -23.55
N GLU A 109 -19.93 11.00 -24.37
CA GLU A 109 -19.95 12.38 -23.87
C GLU A 109 -21.32 12.71 -23.26
N ARG A 110 -22.40 12.32 -23.94
CA ARG A 110 -23.77 12.48 -23.40
C ARG A 110 -24.01 11.63 -22.16
N VAL A 111 -23.44 10.42 -22.12
CA VAL A 111 -23.53 9.53 -20.95
C VAL A 111 -22.84 10.16 -19.75
N PHE A 112 -21.61 10.65 -19.90
CA PHE A 112 -20.89 11.33 -18.82
C PHE A 112 -21.58 12.63 -18.42
N GLY A 113 -22.04 13.44 -19.38
CA GLY A 113 -22.79 14.66 -19.11
C GLY A 113 -24.12 14.43 -18.38
N ALA A 114 -24.75 13.26 -18.54
CA ALA A 114 -25.95 12.88 -17.80
C ALA A 114 -25.65 12.30 -16.40
N LEU A 115 -24.49 11.64 -16.22
CA LEU A 115 -24.10 10.98 -14.96
C LEU A 115 -23.41 11.93 -13.97
N ILE A 116 -22.62 12.87 -14.46
CA ILE A 116 -21.91 13.84 -13.63
C ILE A 116 -22.91 14.94 -13.27
N SER A 117 -23.33 14.99 -11.99
CA SER A 117 -24.19 16.06 -11.49
C SER A 117 -23.54 17.43 -11.73
N LYS A 118 -24.33 18.43 -12.13
CA LYS A 118 -23.89 19.83 -12.24
C LYS A 118 -23.36 20.40 -10.91
N GLU A 119 -23.66 19.76 -9.78
CA GLU A 119 -23.13 20.11 -8.46
C GLU A 119 -21.69 19.63 -8.22
N ILE A 120 -21.17 18.72 -9.07
CA ILE A 120 -19.78 18.22 -9.02
C ILE A 120 -18.85 19.12 -9.88
N HIS A 121 -19.33 20.27 -10.36
CA HIS A 121 -18.52 21.32 -10.99
C HIS A 121 -17.63 22.07 -9.97
N ASP A 122 -16.90 21.34 -9.14
CA ASP A 122 -15.61 21.82 -8.69
C ASP A 122 -14.61 21.17 -9.65
N ASP A 123 -13.91 21.98 -10.45
CA ASP A 123 -13.05 21.57 -11.58
C ASP A 123 -11.85 20.70 -11.13
N SER A 124 -11.77 20.41 -9.82
CA SER A 124 -10.79 19.52 -9.21
C SER A 124 -11.31 18.08 -9.14
N LEU A 125 -10.57 17.15 -9.73
CA LEU A 125 -10.49 15.81 -9.16
C LEU A 125 -10.21 15.97 -7.65
N ASN A 126 -10.98 15.28 -6.80
CA ASN A 126 -10.76 15.25 -5.34
C ASN A 126 -9.47 14.45 -5.00
N LEU A 127 -8.34 14.87 -5.58
CA LEU A 127 -7.01 14.32 -5.50
C LEU A 127 -6.05 15.53 -5.53
N PRO A 128 -5.14 15.68 -4.56
CA PRO A 128 -4.20 16.79 -4.56
C PRO A 128 -3.36 16.83 -5.85
N ASP A 129 -3.02 18.00 -6.38
CA ASP A 129 -2.29 18.18 -7.67
C ASP A 129 -1.01 17.34 -7.81
N SER A 130 -0.33 17.06 -6.70
CA SER A 130 0.85 16.19 -6.69
C SER A 130 0.54 14.74 -7.09
N TYR A 131 -0.69 14.29 -6.83
CA TYR A 131 -1.17 12.96 -7.20
C TYR A 131 -1.50 12.91 -8.70
N MET A 132 -2.07 13.99 -9.26
CA MET A 132 -2.38 14.07 -10.69
C MET A 132 -1.14 13.88 -11.56
N LYS A 133 -0.05 14.61 -11.26
CA LYS A 133 1.23 14.44 -11.98
C LYS A 133 1.78 13.02 -11.93
N LEU A 134 1.62 12.35 -10.79
CA LEU A 134 2.05 10.96 -10.61
C LEU A 134 1.14 9.98 -11.36
N ILE A 135 -0.16 10.27 -11.46
CA ILE A 135 -1.13 9.46 -12.19
C ILE A 135 -0.81 9.55 -13.69
N ASP A 136 -0.60 10.76 -14.21
CA ASP A 136 -0.27 10.98 -15.62
C ASP A 136 1.07 10.33 -16.00
N GLU A 137 2.08 10.37 -15.12
CA GLU A 137 3.37 9.68 -15.32
C GLU A 137 3.24 8.14 -15.30
N ILE A 138 2.21 7.60 -14.66
CA ILE A 138 1.96 6.15 -14.54
C ILE A 138 0.97 5.64 -15.60
N MET A 139 0.05 6.49 -16.06
CA MET A 139 -1.07 6.14 -16.94
C MET A 139 -0.93 6.70 -18.36
N GLY A 140 -0.04 7.67 -18.59
CA GLY A 140 0.39 8.07 -19.93
C GLY A 140 1.36 7.03 -20.49
N ASP A 141 1.08 6.56 -21.70
CA ASP A 141 1.74 5.45 -22.42
C ASP A 141 3.27 5.34 -22.24
#